data_AF-A0A1I4DFT5-F1
#
_entry.id   AF-A0A1I4DFT5-F1
#
_cell.length_a   1.000
_cell.length_b   1.000
_cell.length_c   1.000
_cell.angle_alpha   90.00
_cell.angle_beta   90.00
_cell.angle_gamma   90.00
#
_symmetry.space_group_name_H-M   'P 1'
#
loop_
_entity.id
_entity.type
_entity.pdbx_description
1 polymer ?
#
loop_
_entity_poly.entity_id
_entity_poly.type
_entity_poly.pdbx_seq_one_letter_code
_entity_poly.pdbx_strand_id
1 'polypeptide(L)'
;MDDPSRPDARVTHGPSCRPGGVLVEVTAGTAPYAVRLATTREPAGEDSAELQPGEVVVLATGEVDWGETIDPLLEFAALDGSGVRYVDDLDGFDFTRPAEADCAAITPPTGAAQVPDIGTPQAGADAEVVPMPVPGLPDPDAALPVGRVREPAAAVASTGRVVAGEEVTLRGRGFVPGERVAVRLQGGAVLSSVTAGPDGQVVTAVRIPAGTAAGSATVELIGKESTTTAAVGLEVAGGGVPWPLLTAGLALLVAGAGVGAASGRRVRRPVGGPPMRSA
;
A
#
# COMPACT_ATOMS: atom_id res chain seq x y z
N MET A 1 -14.81 30.05 9.59
CA MET A 1 -14.21 29.23 10.67
C MET A 1 -14.30 27.82 10.18
N ASP A 2 -13.16 27.16 10.02
CA ASP A 2 -13.11 25.76 9.62
C ASP A 2 -13.68 24.89 10.74
N ASP A 3 -14.46 23.88 10.37
CA ASP A 3 -15.02 22.92 11.30
C ASP A 3 -13.90 21.94 11.70
N PRO A 4 -13.42 21.96 12.95
CA PRO A 4 -12.29 21.13 13.37
C PRO A 4 -12.62 19.63 13.35
N SER A 5 -13.90 19.26 13.24
CA SER A 5 -14.31 17.87 13.11
C SER A 5 -14.11 17.32 11.70
N ARG A 6 -14.00 18.19 10.69
CA ARG A 6 -13.87 17.77 9.29
C ARG A 6 -12.44 17.34 8.97
N PRO A 7 -12.28 16.21 8.26
CA PRO A 7 -11.05 15.88 7.58
C PRO A 7 -10.56 16.98 6.63
N ASP A 8 -9.24 17.12 6.53
CA ASP A 8 -8.53 17.91 5.52
C ASP A 8 -7.92 16.96 4.47
N ALA A 9 -7.86 17.39 3.22
CA ALA A 9 -7.35 16.57 2.13
C ALA A 9 -6.41 17.35 1.20
N ARG A 10 -5.37 16.66 0.73
CA ARG A 10 -4.38 17.23 -0.19
C ARG A 10 -4.00 16.21 -1.25
N VAL A 11 -4.15 16.60 -2.52
CA VAL A 11 -3.57 15.83 -3.62
C VAL A 11 -2.05 15.98 -3.62
N THR A 12 -1.34 14.85 -3.55
CA THR A 12 0.14 14.84 -3.51
C THR A 12 0.75 14.51 -4.86
N HIS A 13 0.09 13.67 -5.66
CA HIS A 13 0.54 13.25 -6.97
C HIS A 13 -0.65 13.00 -7.91
N GLY A 14 -0.44 13.29 -9.20
CA GLY A 14 -1.33 12.90 -10.28
C GLY A 14 -0.66 11.92 -11.26
N PRO A 15 -1.40 11.46 -12.28
CA PRO A 15 -0.88 10.62 -13.35
C PRO A 15 0.29 11.29 -14.07
N SER A 16 1.26 10.48 -14.50
CA SER A 16 2.47 10.96 -15.17
C SER A 16 2.92 9.99 -16.26
N CYS A 17 4.12 10.20 -16.81
CA CYS A 17 4.74 9.24 -17.72
C CYS A 17 5.15 7.91 -17.07
N ARG A 18 5.06 7.80 -15.74
CA ARG A 18 5.18 6.52 -15.05
C ARG A 18 3.80 5.92 -14.81
N PRO A 19 3.65 4.58 -14.90
CA PRO A 19 2.44 3.89 -14.45
C PRO A 19 2.02 4.34 -13.04
N GLY A 20 0.74 4.67 -12.88
CA GLY A 20 0.19 5.17 -11.63
C GLY A 20 -1.12 5.92 -11.80
N GLY A 21 -1.66 6.39 -10.68
CA GLY A 21 -2.89 7.17 -10.60
C GLY A 21 -2.73 8.42 -9.75
N VAL A 22 -3.82 8.88 -9.14
CA VAL A 22 -3.84 10.01 -8.21
C VAL A 22 -3.59 9.51 -6.80
N LEU A 23 -2.77 10.25 -6.03
CA LEU A 23 -2.53 10.01 -4.61
C LEU A 23 -3.05 11.19 -3.80
N VAL A 24 -3.93 10.90 -2.84
CA VAL A 24 -4.55 11.90 -1.96
C VAL A 24 -4.20 11.59 -0.52
N GLU A 25 -3.55 12.54 0.16
CA GLU A 25 -3.33 12.49 1.59
C GLU A 25 -4.56 13.05 2.30
N VAL A 26 -5.09 12.33 3.28
CA VAL A 26 -6.27 12.72 4.06
C VAL A 26 -5.89 12.71 5.53
N THR A 27 -6.13 13.82 6.21
CA THR A 27 -5.91 13.98 7.65
C THR A 27 -7.26 14.12 8.34
N ALA A 28 -7.61 13.21 9.23
CA ALA A 28 -8.86 13.29 9.98
C ALA A 28 -8.85 14.47 10.97
N GLY A 29 -10.00 15.13 11.10
CA GLY A 29 -10.25 16.12 12.14
C GLY A 29 -10.45 15.48 13.52
N THR A 30 -11.30 16.07 14.34
CA THR A 30 -11.59 15.57 15.69
C THR A 30 -12.61 14.43 15.76
N ALA A 31 -13.25 14.06 14.65
CA ALA A 31 -14.24 12.98 14.59
C ALA A 31 -13.74 11.83 13.68
N PRO A 32 -14.15 10.58 13.93
CA PRO A 32 -13.79 9.44 13.08
C PRO A 32 -14.65 9.41 11.81
N TYR A 33 -14.04 9.02 10.68
CA TYR A 33 -14.68 8.96 9.36
C TYR A 33 -14.30 7.71 8.59
N ALA A 34 -15.24 7.14 7.83
CA ALA A 34 -14.90 6.34 6.68
C ALA A 34 -14.74 7.28 5.48
N VAL A 35 -13.64 7.12 4.76
CA VAL A 35 -13.33 7.88 3.54
C VAL A 35 -13.18 6.92 2.36
N ARG A 36 -13.73 7.30 1.21
CA ARG A 36 -13.59 6.58 -0.05
C ARG A 36 -13.09 7.53 -1.12
N LEU A 37 -11.97 7.18 -1.76
CA LEU A 37 -11.50 7.85 -2.97
C LEU A 37 -12.22 7.23 -4.17
N ALA A 38 -12.99 8.06 -4.87
CA ALA A 38 -13.68 7.70 -6.09
C ALA A 38 -13.18 8.56 -7.26
N THR A 39 -13.50 8.13 -8.47
CA THR A 39 -13.24 8.87 -9.70
C THR A 39 -14.50 8.82 -10.56
N THR A 40 -14.47 9.49 -11.71
CA THR A 40 -15.50 9.35 -12.77
C THR A 40 -15.55 7.96 -13.42
N ARG A 41 -14.65 7.02 -13.07
CA ARG A 41 -14.62 5.65 -13.60
C ARG A 41 -15.68 4.77 -12.92
N GLU A 42 -16.19 3.79 -13.67
CA GLU A 42 -17.07 2.75 -13.14
C GLU A 42 -16.41 1.36 -13.14
N PRO A 43 -16.55 0.58 -12.05
CA PRO A 43 -17.23 0.93 -10.80
C PRO A 43 -16.44 1.97 -9.99
N ALA A 44 -17.15 2.92 -9.40
CA ALA A 44 -16.56 3.95 -8.56
C ALA A 44 -16.03 3.38 -7.23
N GLY A 45 -15.00 4.00 -6.67
CA GLY A 45 -14.40 3.60 -5.39
C GLY A 45 -13.16 2.76 -5.62
N GLU A 46 -12.02 3.43 -5.65
CA GLU A 46 -10.74 2.81 -5.99
C GLU A 46 -9.93 2.47 -4.73
N ASP A 47 -10.12 3.23 -3.66
CA ASP A 47 -9.49 2.99 -2.36
C ASP A 47 -10.34 3.57 -1.22
N SER A 48 -10.18 3.03 -0.01
CA SER A 48 -10.96 3.44 1.15
C SER A 48 -10.23 3.15 2.46
N ALA A 49 -10.48 3.99 3.46
CA ALA A 49 -9.96 3.82 4.81
C ALA A 49 -10.99 4.26 5.87
N GLU A 50 -10.84 3.72 7.08
CA GLU A 50 -11.49 4.25 8.28
C GLU A 50 -10.44 5.03 9.07
N LEU A 51 -10.74 6.28 9.41
CA LEU A 51 -9.83 7.20 10.08
C LEU A 51 -10.26 7.42 11.52
N GLN A 52 -9.30 7.29 12.43
CA GLN A 52 -9.42 7.79 13.79
C GLN A 52 -9.13 9.30 13.84
N PRO A 53 -9.58 10.01 14.90
CA PRO A 53 -9.29 11.44 15.04
C PRO A 53 -7.79 11.75 14.96
N GLY A 54 -7.40 12.68 14.09
CA GLY A 54 -6.01 13.07 13.85
C GLY A 54 -5.15 12.07 13.04
N GLU A 55 -5.72 10.95 12.58
CA GLU A 55 -5.01 9.99 11.73
C GLU A 55 -4.77 10.56 10.33
N VAL A 56 -3.64 10.16 9.72
CA VAL A 56 -3.27 10.53 8.35
C VAL A 56 -3.15 9.27 7.51
N VAL A 57 -3.78 9.27 6.34
CA VAL A 57 -3.73 8.17 5.36
C VAL A 57 -3.41 8.73 3.97
N VAL A 58 -2.83 7.90 3.10
CA VAL A 58 -2.74 8.16 1.67
C VAL A 58 -3.62 7.17 0.93
N LEU A 59 -4.59 7.69 0.19
CA LEU A 59 -5.46 6.93 -0.70
C LEU A 59 -4.95 7.01 -2.13
N ALA A 60 -5.09 5.93 -2.89
CA ALA A 60 -4.61 5.85 -4.27
C ALA A 60 -5.70 5.42 -5.25
N THR A 61 -5.75 6.03 -6.42
CA THR A 61 -6.48 5.42 -7.54
C THR A 61 -5.64 4.30 -8.17
N GLY A 62 -6.31 3.37 -8.84
CA GLY A 62 -5.68 2.45 -9.78
C GLY A 62 -5.00 3.17 -10.94
N GLU A 63 -4.27 2.41 -11.75
CA GLU A 63 -3.56 2.94 -12.92
C GLU A 63 -4.52 3.64 -13.88
N VAL A 64 -4.12 4.81 -14.37
CA VAL A 64 -4.86 5.62 -15.36
C VAL A 64 -4.29 5.35 -16.73
N ASP A 65 -5.12 5.11 -17.74
CA ASP A 65 -4.65 4.81 -19.10
C ASP A 65 -4.04 6.04 -19.79
N TRP A 66 -3.23 5.82 -20.83
CA TRP A 66 -2.60 6.91 -21.58
C TRP A 66 -3.64 7.82 -22.24
N GLY A 67 -3.56 9.13 -21.98
CA GLY A 67 -4.53 10.11 -22.49
C GLY A 67 -5.88 10.08 -21.77
N GLU A 68 -6.07 9.21 -20.78
CA GLU A 68 -7.27 9.19 -19.95
C GLU A 68 -7.28 10.38 -19.00
N THR A 69 -8.46 10.98 -18.86
CA THR A 69 -8.75 12.05 -17.91
C THR A 69 -9.57 11.48 -16.76
N ILE A 70 -9.14 11.71 -15.52
CA ILE A 70 -9.88 11.33 -14.32
C ILE A 70 -10.11 12.54 -13.43
N ASP A 71 -11.29 12.56 -12.81
CA ASP A 71 -11.74 13.57 -11.87
C ASP A 71 -11.95 12.88 -10.50
N PRO A 72 -11.00 13.03 -9.56
CA PRO A 72 -11.04 12.38 -8.26
C PRO A 72 -11.94 13.14 -7.29
N LEU A 73 -12.72 12.40 -6.50
CA LEU A 73 -13.52 12.96 -5.40
C LEU A 73 -13.37 12.09 -4.15
N LEU A 74 -13.55 12.70 -2.99
CA LEU A 74 -13.57 12.00 -1.70
C LEU A 74 -14.99 11.97 -1.14
N GLU A 75 -15.46 10.78 -0.78
CA GLU A 75 -16.70 10.62 -0.05
C GLU A 75 -16.40 10.32 1.41
N PHE A 76 -17.02 11.10 2.30
CA PHE A 76 -16.85 10.96 3.73
C PHE A 76 -18.15 10.54 4.39
N ALA A 77 -18.07 9.58 5.32
CA ALA A 77 -19.15 9.17 6.19
C ALA A 77 -18.67 9.15 7.65
N ALA A 78 -19.28 9.96 8.51
CA ALA A 78 -18.93 10.01 9.92
C ALA A 78 -19.25 8.67 10.62
N LEU A 79 -18.34 8.20 11.47
CA LEU A 79 -18.46 6.92 12.20
C LEU A 79 -18.95 7.10 13.64
N ASP A 80 -19.28 8.33 14.04
CA ASP A 80 -19.78 8.68 15.38
C ASP A 80 -21.29 8.43 15.57
N GLY A 81 -21.96 7.88 14.56
CA GLY A 81 -23.40 7.61 14.57
C GLY A 81 -24.27 8.84 14.25
N SER A 82 -23.68 9.99 13.93
CA SER A 82 -24.42 11.19 13.51
C SER A 82 -25.13 11.02 12.17
N GLY A 83 -24.66 10.10 11.33
CA GLY A 83 -25.15 9.90 9.96
C GLY A 83 -24.69 10.99 8.99
N VAL A 84 -23.79 11.89 9.40
CA VAL A 84 -23.23 12.92 8.52
C VAL A 84 -22.47 12.26 7.37
N ARG A 85 -22.76 12.74 6.16
CA ARG A 85 -22.05 12.40 4.93
C ARG A 85 -21.82 13.65 4.12
N TYR A 86 -20.68 13.74 3.46
CA TYR A 86 -20.41 14.79 2.50
C TYR A 86 -19.44 14.28 1.43
N VAL A 87 -19.41 15.00 0.31
CA VAL A 87 -18.47 14.78 -0.77
C VAL A 87 -17.55 16.00 -0.84
N ASP A 88 -16.26 15.76 -0.99
CA ASP A 88 -15.29 16.76 -1.38
C ASP A 88 -14.91 16.47 -2.84
N ASP A 89 -15.35 17.35 -3.73
CA ASP A 89 -15.13 17.22 -5.18
C ASP A 89 -13.67 17.49 -5.58
N LEU A 90 -12.77 17.81 -4.61
CA LEU A 90 -11.38 18.18 -4.87
C LEU A 90 -11.28 19.23 -5.99
N ASP A 91 -12.03 20.32 -5.81
CA ASP A 91 -12.18 21.37 -6.83
C ASP A 91 -10.84 21.82 -7.44
N GLY A 92 -10.78 21.80 -8.77
CA GLY A 92 -9.61 22.22 -9.54
C GLY A 92 -8.57 21.12 -9.79
N PHE A 93 -8.85 19.88 -9.38
CA PHE A 93 -7.99 18.73 -9.64
C PHE A 93 -8.54 17.82 -10.75
N ASP A 94 -8.44 18.26 -11.99
CA ASP A 94 -8.69 17.42 -13.16
C ASP A 94 -7.35 16.91 -13.73
N PHE A 95 -7.19 15.59 -13.86
CA PHE A 95 -5.94 14.97 -14.25
C PHE A 95 -6.04 14.17 -15.54
N THR A 96 -5.30 14.59 -16.56
CA THR A 96 -5.07 13.80 -17.78
C THR A 96 -3.69 13.16 -17.73
N ARG A 97 -3.61 11.83 -17.86
CA ARG A 97 -2.31 11.16 -18.09
C ARG A 97 -1.79 11.59 -19.46
N PRO A 98 -0.54 12.10 -19.58
CA PRO A 98 0.02 12.50 -20.88
C PRO A 98 -0.04 11.34 -21.89
N ALA A 99 -0.11 11.62 -23.19
CA ALA A 99 -0.11 10.55 -24.19
C ALA A 99 1.21 9.78 -24.17
N GLU A 100 1.17 8.48 -24.53
CA GLU A 100 2.37 7.63 -24.56
C GLU A 100 3.47 8.22 -25.46
N ALA A 101 3.09 8.77 -26.61
CA ALA A 101 4.03 9.39 -27.56
C ALA A 101 4.77 10.60 -26.94
N ASP A 102 4.07 11.42 -26.15
CA ASP A 102 4.66 12.59 -25.50
C ASP A 102 5.66 12.15 -24.42
N CYS A 103 5.32 11.09 -23.68
CA CYS A 103 6.20 10.49 -22.69
C CYS A 103 7.43 9.81 -23.30
N ALA A 104 7.27 9.17 -24.46
CA ALA A 104 8.38 8.59 -25.20
C ALA A 104 9.34 9.68 -25.71
N ALA A 105 8.81 10.83 -26.14
CA ALA A 105 9.61 11.94 -26.67
C ALA A 105 10.51 12.61 -25.62
N ILE A 106 10.11 12.63 -24.35
CA ILE A 106 10.90 13.20 -23.24
C ILE A 106 11.83 12.18 -22.57
N THR A 107 11.72 10.90 -22.90
CA THR A 107 12.60 9.88 -22.33
C THR A 107 14.02 10.14 -22.85
N PRO A 108 15.02 10.37 -21.97
CA PRO A 108 16.40 10.56 -22.42
C PRO A 108 16.80 9.39 -23.30
N PRO A 109 17.49 9.62 -24.43
CA PRO A 109 17.98 8.53 -25.25
C PRO A 109 18.83 7.61 -24.35
N THR A 110 18.42 6.35 -24.22
CA THR A 110 19.13 5.33 -23.43
C THR A 110 20.49 4.99 -24.05
N GLY A 111 20.79 5.54 -25.23
CA GLY A 111 22.14 5.55 -25.76
C GLY A 111 23.00 6.45 -24.89
N ALA A 112 24.05 5.87 -24.30
CA ALA A 112 25.15 6.62 -23.72
C ALA A 112 25.61 7.67 -24.74
N ALA A 113 25.08 8.88 -24.63
CA ALA A 113 25.71 10.04 -25.21
C ALA A 113 27.03 10.12 -24.47
N GLN A 114 28.07 9.56 -25.09
CA GLN A 114 29.44 9.87 -24.72
C GLN A 114 29.48 11.39 -24.77
N VAL A 115 29.53 12.01 -23.60
CA VAL A 115 29.91 13.41 -23.50
C VAL A 115 31.20 13.49 -24.30
N PRO A 116 31.25 14.25 -25.41
CA PRO A 116 32.48 14.37 -26.16
C PRO A 116 33.55 14.76 -25.15
N ASP A 117 34.59 13.92 -25.02
CA ASP A 117 35.79 14.28 -24.30
C ASP A 117 36.25 15.59 -24.94
N ILE A 118 35.99 16.71 -24.27
CA ILE A 118 36.58 17.99 -24.64
C ILE A 118 38.04 17.79 -24.33
N GLY A 119 38.77 17.36 -25.37
CA GLY A 119 40.13 16.87 -25.28
C GLY A 119 40.94 17.73 -24.32
N THR A 120 41.43 17.08 -23.28
CA THR A 120 42.46 17.63 -22.41
C THR A 120 43.54 18.23 -23.32
N PRO A 121 43.85 19.53 -23.23
CA PRO A 121 44.94 20.10 -24.01
C PRO A 121 46.19 19.31 -23.68
N GLN A 122 46.71 18.61 -24.68
CA GLN A 122 47.94 17.84 -24.56
C GLN A 122 49.07 18.87 -24.42
N ALA A 123 49.37 19.22 -23.17
CA ALA A 123 50.47 20.09 -22.81
C ALA A 123 51.75 19.39 -23.24
N GLY A 124 52.36 19.93 -24.29
CA GLY A 124 53.72 19.60 -24.71
C GLY A 124 54.67 19.77 -23.54
N ALA A 125 55.65 18.88 -23.52
CA ALA A 125 56.77 18.90 -22.59
C ALA A 125 57.47 20.26 -22.56
N ASP A 126 58.10 20.52 -21.42
CA ASP A 126 59.17 21.50 -21.20
C ASP A 126 58.74 22.95 -20.94
N ALA A 127 58.02 23.16 -19.84
CA ALA A 127 58.19 24.36 -19.04
C ALA A 127 58.05 24.01 -17.55
N GLU A 128 59.18 23.94 -16.85
CA GLU A 128 59.26 23.89 -15.39
C GLU A 128 58.72 25.21 -14.83
N VAL A 129 57.40 25.29 -14.66
CA VAL A 129 56.77 26.38 -13.92
C VAL A 129 56.96 26.07 -12.45
N VAL A 130 57.95 26.71 -11.83
CA VAL A 130 58.12 26.72 -10.38
C VAL A 130 56.92 27.47 -9.78
N PRO A 131 56.01 26.80 -9.05
CA PRO A 131 54.89 27.48 -8.43
C PRO A 131 55.43 28.38 -7.30
N MET A 132 55.27 29.69 -7.44
CA MET A 132 55.44 30.59 -6.31
C MET A 132 54.34 30.31 -5.29
N PRO A 133 54.67 30.04 -4.01
CA PRO A 133 53.66 29.84 -2.98
C PRO A 133 52.94 31.17 -2.75
N VAL A 134 51.64 31.21 -2.98
CA VAL A 134 50.76 32.32 -2.58
C VAL A 134 50.33 32.03 -1.14
N PRO A 135 50.80 32.78 -0.13
CA PRO A 135 50.41 32.52 1.26
C PRO A 135 48.99 33.04 1.48
N GLY A 136 48.05 32.15 1.84
CA GLY A 136 46.79 32.54 2.46
C GLY A 136 45.49 32.31 1.68
N LEU A 137 45.47 31.52 0.60
CA LEU A 137 44.23 31.01 0.03
C LEU A 137 44.01 29.56 0.51
N PRO A 138 42.90 29.23 1.20
CA PRO A 138 42.59 27.86 1.58
C PRO A 138 42.40 27.00 0.34
N ASP A 139 42.98 25.79 0.36
CA ASP A 139 42.88 24.79 -0.70
C ASP A 139 41.41 24.55 -1.12
N PRO A 140 41.06 24.62 -2.42
CA PRO A 140 39.73 24.24 -2.89
C PRO A 140 39.44 22.74 -2.71
N ASP A 141 40.46 21.91 -2.44
CA ASP A 141 40.32 20.48 -2.13
C ASP A 141 40.00 20.19 -0.65
N ALA A 142 39.87 21.22 0.19
CA ALA A 142 39.31 21.10 1.53
C ALA A 142 37.78 21.31 1.56
N ALA A 143 37.10 21.22 0.41
CA ALA A 143 35.67 21.03 0.39
C ALA A 143 35.35 19.62 0.92
N LEU A 144 35.17 19.53 2.23
CA LEU A 144 34.53 18.38 2.88
C LEU A 144 33.32 17.97 2.03
N PRO A 145 33.10 16.67 1.76
CA PRO A 145 31.94 16.24 1.00
C PRO A 145 30.71 16.85 1.66
N VAL A 146 30.03 17.74 0.93
CA VAL A 146 28.78 18.34 1.38
C VAL A 146 27.90 17.17 1.79
N GLY A 147 27.67 17.06 3.10
CA GLY A 147 26.87 15.98 3.65
C GLY A 147 25.56 16.00 2.90
N ARG A 148 25.35 15.02 2.01
CA ARG A 148 24.01 14.75 1.48
C ARG A 148 23.16 14.61 2.72
N VAL A 149 22.22 15.54 2.89
CA VAL A 149 21.21 15.45 3.94
C VAL A 149 20.61 14.06 3.78
N ARG A 150 20.93 13.17 4.72
CA ARG A 150 20.47 11.79 4.69
C ARG A 150 18.97 11.88 4.88
N GLU A 151 18.23 11.71 3.78
CA GLU A 151 16.77 11.69 3.84
C GLU A 151 16.39 10.61 4.88
N PRO A 152 15.51 10.92 5.84
CA PRO A 152 15.12 9.94 6.84
C PRO A 152 14.52 8.74 6.14
N ALA A 153 14.89 7.55 6.61
CA ALA A 153 14.34 6.35 6.02
C ALA A 153 12.86 6.25 6.31
N ALA A 154 12.13 5.95 5.23
CA ALA A 154 10.69 5.82 5.25
C ALA A 154 10.34 4.52 4.52
N ALA A 155 9.28 3.87 4.98
CA ALA A 155 8.73 2.71 4.32
C ALA A 155 7.21 2.79 4.28
N VAL A 156 6.63 2.16 3.27
CA VAL A 156 5.19 2.07 3.04
C VAL A 156 4.84 0.66 2.57
N ALA A 157 3.63 0.21 2.88
CA ALA A 157 3.06 -1.03 2.37
C ALA A 157 2.07 -0.75 1.24
N SER A 158 1.83 -1.75 0.39
CA SER A 158 0.78 -1.70 -0.64
C SER A 158 -0.64 -1.71 -0.08
N THR A 159 -0.81 -2.09 1.19
CA THR A 159 -2.08 -2.05 1.93
C THR A 159 -1.79 -1.87 3.42
N GLY A 160 -2.68 -1.19 4.13
CA GLY A 160 -2.62 -1.07 5.59
C GLY A 160 -3.13 -2.33 6.34
N ARG A 161 -3.92 -3.18 5.67
CA ARG A 161 -4.52 -4.39 6.25
C ARG A 161 -4.19 -5.63 5.44
N VAL A 162 -3.83 -6.73 6.11
CA VAL A 162 -3.41 -7.98 5.47
C VAL A 162 -3.86 -9.19 6.30
N VAL A 163 -4.27 -10.28 5.64
CA VAL A 163 -4.61 -11.53 6.34
C VAL A 163 -3.33 -12.30 6.66
N ALA A 164 -3.24 -12.88 7.86
CA ALA A 164 -2.14 -13.77 8.19
C ALA A 164 -2.02 -14.92 7.16
N GLY A 165 -0.84 -15.09 6.57
CA GLY A 165 -0.57 -16.07 5.50
C GLY A 165 -0.51 -15.45 4.09
N GLU A 166 -0.97 -14.21 3.92
CA GLU A 166 -0.95 -13.47 2.66
C GLU A 166 0.33 -12.65 2.46
N GLU A 167 0.49 -12.13 1.25
CA GLU A 167 1.65 -11.39 0.81
C GLU A 167 1.34 -9.90 0.74
N VAL A 168 2.29 -9.08 1.19
CA VAL A 168 2.21 -7.61 1.11
C VAL A 168 3.47 -7.07 0.43
N THR A 169 3.32 -6.10 -0.46
CA THR A 169 4.46 -5.42 -1.08
C THR A 169 4.89 -4.25 -0.20
N LEU A 170 6.17 -4.21 0.13
CA LEU A 170 6.79 -3.16 0.92
C LEU A 170 7.72 -2.34 0.03
N ARG A 171 7.70 -1.02 0.22
CA ARG A 171 8.62 -0.08 -0.41
C ARG A 171 9.34 0.69 0.69
N GLY A 172 10.66 0.77 0.62
CA GLY A 172 11.49 1.50 1.57
C GLY A 172 12.52 2.38 0.87
N ARG A 173 12.91 3.49 1.50
CA ARG A 173 13.95 4.40 1.02
C ARG A 173 14.87 4.85 2.15
N GLY A 174 16.01 5.46 1.78
CA GLY A 174 17.01 5.97 2.73
C GLY A 174 18.12 4.96 3.08
N PHE A 175 18.21 3.87 2.32
CA PHE A 175 19.24 2.84 2.47
C PHE A 175 20.50 3.21 1.65
N VAL A 176 21.66 2.69 2.06
CA VAL A 176 22.89 2.80 1.28
C VAL A 176 22.74 1.96 0.00
N PRO A 177 23.07 2.51 -1.18
CA PRO A 177 23.02 1.76 -2.42
C PRO A 177 23.80 0.43 -2.36
N GLY A 178 23.16 -0.67 -2.77
CA GLY A 178 23.75 -2.01 -2.76
C GLY A 178 23.81 -2.68 -1.38
N GLU A 179 23.30 -2.04 -0.33
CA GLU A 179 23.30 -2.61 1.02
C GLU A 179 22.25 -3.71 1.20
N ARG A 180 22.46 -4.60 2.18
CA ARG A 180 21.48 -5.65 2.49
C ARG A 180 20.47 -5.13 3.52
N VAL A 181 19.20 -5.15 3.16
CA VAL A 181 18.08 -4.77 4.02
C VAL A 181 17.33 -6.03 4.49
N ALA A 182 17.24 -6.20 5.80
CA ALA A 182 16.49 -7.28 6.43
C ALA A 182 15.07 -6.80 6.75
N VAL A 183 14.07 -7.54 6.29
CA VAL A 183 12.65 -7.27 6.58
C VAL A 183 12.17 -8.23 7.65
N ARG A 184 11.60 -7.72 8.74
CA ARG A 184 11.11 -8.53 9.87
C ARG A 184 9.85 -7.94 10.49
N LEU A 185 9.05 -8.78 11.13
CA LEU A 185 8.08 -8.29 12.12
C LEU A 185 8.83 -7.85 13.37
N GLN A 186 8.38 -6.76 14.00
CA GLN A 186 8.96 -6.27 15.25
C GLN A 186 8.89 -7.36 16.33
N GLY A 187 10.03 -7.67 16.94
CA GLY A 187 10.15 -8.76 17.92
C GLY A 187 10.05 -10.18 17.34
N GLY A 188 9.95 -10.32 16.01
CA GLY A 188 9.84 -11.60 15.31
C GLY A 188 11.08 -12.01 14.51
N ALA A 189 10.94 -13.09 13.75
CA ALA A 189 11.96 -13.58 12.83
C ALA A 189 12.05 -12.71 11.56
N VAL A 190 13.20 -12.77 10.88
CA VAL A 190 13.39 -12.16 9.56
C VAL A 190 12.52 -12.89 8.55
N LEU A 191 11.66 -12.15 7.85
CA LEU A 191 10.76 -12.65 6.84
C LEU A 191 11.43 -12.72 5.46
N SER A 192 12.24 -11.71 5.14
CA SER A 192 12.93 -11.60 3.84
C SER A 192 14.22 -10.78 3.97
N SER A 193 15.11 -10.92 3.00
CA SER A 193 16.30 -10.08 2.84
C SER A 193 16.40 -9.65 1.39
N VAL A 194 16.61 -8.35 1.17
CA VAL A 194 16.63 -7.72 -0.15
C VAL A 194 17.79 -6.73 -0.23
N THR A 195 18.32 -6.54 -1.43
CA THR A 195 19.41 -5.58 -1.68
C THR A 195 18.81 -4.24 -2.09
N ALA A 196 19.28 -3.14 -1.49
CA ALA A 196 18.89 -1.79 -1.89
C ALA A 196 19.42 -1.47 -3.29
N GLY A 197 18.58 -0.83 -4.11
CA GLY A 197 18.91 -0.36 -5.44
C GLY A 197 20.00 0.73 -5.45
N PRO A 198 20.48 1.14 -6.63
CA PRO A 198 21.50 2.18 -6.78
C PRO A 198 21.06 3.55 -6.23
N ASP A 199 19.76 3.75 -6.07
CA ASP A 199 19.10 4.93 -5.51
C ASP A 199 18.81 4.80 -4.01
N GLY A 200 19.17 3.68 -3.37
CA GLY A 200 18.89 3.45 -1.96
C GLY A 200 17.43 3.05 -1.67
N GLN A 201 16.67 2.67 -2.71
CA GLN A 201 15.31 2.16 -2.57
C GLN A 201 15.26 0.64 -2.50
N VAL A 202 14.21 0.13 -1.86
CA VAL A 202 13.90 -1.28 -1.75
C VAL A 202 12.44 -1.49 -2.11
N VAL A 203 12.15 -2.47 -2.95
CA VAL A 203 10.80 -2.96 -3.21
C VAL A 203 10.82 -4.48 -3.04
N THR A 204 9.97 -5.03 -2.18
CA THR A 204 9.95 -6.47 -1.93
C THR A 204 8.56 -6.94 -1.49
N ALA A 205 8.16 -8.12 -1.97
CA ALA A 205 6.94 -8.77 -1.53
C ALA A 205 7.27 -9.74 -0.39
N VAL A 206 6.49 -9.65 0.70
CA VAL A 206 6.75 -10.39 1.94
C VAL A 206 5.48 -11.05 2.41
N ARG A 207 5.57 -12.35 2.70
CA ARG A 207 4.46 -13.12 3.27
C ARG A 207 4.40 -12.94 4.78
N ILE A 208 3.24 -12.53 5.29
CA ILE A 208 2.97 -12.50 6.72
C ILE A 208 2.76 -13.95 7.19
N PRO A 209 3.47 -14.43 8.23
CA PRO A 209 3.28 -15.80 8.72
C PRO A 209 1.83 -16.06 9.11
N ALA A 210 1.30 -17.24 8.79
CA ALA A 210 -0.07 -17.64 9.10
C ALA A 210 -0.38 -17.69 10.61
N GLY A 211 0.65 -17.85 11.45
CA GLY A 211 0.54 -17.82 12.91
C GLY A 211 0.65 -16.43 13.53
N THR A 212 0.74 -15.36 12.73
CA THR A 212 0.77 -13.99 13.25
C THR A 212 -0.56 -13.68 13.94
N ALA A 213 -0.50 -13.17 15.17
CA ALA A 213 -1.69 -12.79 15.91
C ALA A 213 -2.44 -11.65 15.19
N ALA A 214 -3.77 -11.66 15.30
CA ALA A 214 -4.58 -10.56 14.78
C ALA A 214 -4.32 -9.27 15.58
N GLY A 215 -4.36 -8.13 14.90
CA GLY A 215 -4.19 -6.79 15.49
C GLY A 215 -3.05 -6.00 14.86
N SER A 216 -2.68 -4.90 15.51
CA SER A 216 -1.61 -4.02 15.06
C SER A 216 -0.25 -4.72 15.11
N ALA A 217 0.47 -4.69 14.00
CA ALA A 217 1.82 -5.22 13.86
C ALA A 217 2.72 -4.19 13.18
N THR A 218 4.01 -4.19 13.53
CA THR A 218 5.01 -3.32 12.91
C THR A 218 5.98 -4.17 12.09
N VAL A 219 6.18 -3.81 10.82
CA VAL A 219 7.23 -4.38 9.98
C VAL A 219 8.41 -3.42 9.91
N GLU A 220 9.61 -3.95 10.15
CA GLU A 220 10.87 -3.19 10.18
C GLU A 220 11.75 -3.61 9.00
N LEU A 221 12.25 -2.61 8.26
CA LEU A 221 13.28 -2.74 7.23
C LEU A 221 14.58 -2.19 7.80
N ILE A 222 15.56 -3.06 8.04
CA ILE A 222 16.81 -2.72 8.72
C ILE A 222 18.00 -2.92 7.77
N GLY A 223 18.69 -1.81 7.44
CA GLY A 223 19.92 -1.82 6.66
C GLY A 223 21.09 -2.34 7.50
N LYS A 224 21.83 -3.32 6.98
CA LYS A 224 22.92 -3.96 7.71
C LYS A 224 24.16 -3.05 7.82
N GLU A 225 24.46 -2.32 6.76
CA GLU A 225 25.61 -1.43 6.67
C GLU A 225 25.28 -0.05 7.25
N SER A 226 24.12 0.49 6.86
CA SER A 226 23.70 1.84 7.24
C SER A 226 23.13 1.92 8.66
N THR A 227 22.78 0.78 9.26
CA THR A 227 22.03 0.65 10.54
C THR A 227 20.69 1.39 10.55
N THR A 228 20.21 1.77 9.37
CA THR A 228 18.95 2.50 9.20
C THR A 228 17.78 1.57 9.44
N THR A 229 16.77 2.05 10.16
CA THR A 229 15.50 1.35 10.33
C THR A 229 14.37 2.18 9.75
N ALA A 230 13.60 1.61 8.83
CA ALA A 230 12.31 2.13 8.41
C ALA A 230 11.19 1.21 8.92
N ALA A 231 10.12 1.78 9.47
CA ALA A 231 9.02 1.03 10.06
C ALA A 231 7.72 1.28 9.30
N VAL A 232 6.90 0.23 9.18
CA VAL A 232 5.56 0.26 8.58
C VAL A 232 4.57 -0.37 9.55
N GLY A 233 3.50 0.35 9.88
CA GLY A 233 2.37 -0.21 10.62
C GLY A 233 1.47 -1.02 9.69
N LEU A 234 1.03 -2.19 10.16
CA LEU A 234 0.07 -3.06 9.48
C LEU A 234 -1.01 -3.52 10.47
N GLU A 235 -2.22 -3.68 9.98
CA GLU A 235 -3.30 -4.36 10.69
C GLU A 235 -3.41 -5.81 10.17
N VAL A 236 -3.08 -6.78 11.03
CA VAL A 236 -3.15 -8.19 10.67
C VAL A 236 -4.55 -8.72 11.00
N ALA A 237 -5.29 -9.15 9.99
CA ALA A 237 -6.52 -9.89 10.19
C ALA A 237 -6.18 -11.35 10.53
N GLY A 238 -6.85 -11.89 11.56
CA GLY A 238 -6.64 -13.27 12.00
C GLY A 238 -7.05 -14.25 10.91
N GLY A 239 -6.06 -14.87 10.26
CA GLY A 239 -6.23 -16.03 9.37
C GLY A 239 -6.46 -17.31 10.16
N GLY A 240 -7.36 -17.27 11.14
CA GLY A 240 -7.75 -18.46 11.87
C GLY A 240 -8.66 -19.29 10.99
N VAL A 241 -8.14 -20.34 10.34
CA VAL A 241 -9.00 -21.46 9.99
C VAL A 241 -9.47 -22.03 11.33
N PRO A 242 -10.76 -21.97 11.69
CA PRO A 242 -11.23 -22.69 12.85
C PRO A 242 -11.04 -24.18 12.56
N TRP A 243 -9.98 -24.78 13.09
CA TRP A 243 -9.94 -26.22 13.26
C TRP A 243 -10.86 -26.57 14.43
N PRO A 244 -12.12 -26.93 14.14
CA PRO A 244 -12.63 -28.14 14.76
C PRO A 244 -13.42 -29.03 13.76
N LEU A 245 -13.05 -29.09 12.48
CA LEU A 245 -13.77 -29.95 11.51
C LEU A 245 -13.00 -31.16 10.97
N LEU A 246 -11.77 -31.42 11.43
CA LEU A 246 -11.09 -32.70 11.16
C LEU A 246 -11.26 -33.77 12.25
N THR A 247 -11.98 -33.48 13.34
CA THR A 247 -12.38 -34.50 14.32
C THR A 247 -13.82 -35.02 14.16
N ALA A 248 -14.63 -34.45 13.25
CA ALA A 248 -15.97 -34.95 12.91
C ALA A 248 -16.01 -35.85 11.66
N GLY A 249 -14.84 -36.29 11.15
CA GLY A 249 -14.71 -37.12 9.94
C GLY A 249 -14.42 -38.60 10.19
N LEU A 250 -14.63 -39.13 11.41
CA LEU A 250 -14.26 -40.52 11.74
C LEU A 250 -15.19 -41.21 12.76
N ALA A 251 -16.50 -40.96 12.68
CA ALA A 251 -17.49 -41.67 13.50
C ALA A 251 -18.80 -42.01 12.75
N LEU A 252 -18.74 -42.44 11.48
CA LEU A 252 -19.92 -42.99 10.80
C LEU A 252 -19.60 -44.23 9.95
N LEU A 253 -18.91 -45.20 10.54
CA LEU A 253 -18.87 -46.57 10.05
C LEU A 253 -19.12 -47.52 11.22
N VAL A 254 -19.99 -48.51 10.97
CA VAL A 254 -20.42 -49.64 11.83
C VAL A 254 -21.71 -49.42 12.64
N ALA A 255 -22.85 -49.72 12.01
CA ALA A 255 -23.69 -50.88 12.40
C ALA A 255 -24.92 -50.97 11.48
N GLY A 256 -24.79 -51.71 10.38
CA GLY A 256 -25.93 -52.28 9.68
C GLY A 256 -26.31 -53.61 10.32
N ALA A 257 -27.56 -53.75 10.75
CA ALA A 257 -28.33 -55.00 10.76
C ALA A 257 -29.75 -54.72 11.30
N GLY A 258 -30.78 -54.95 10.49
CA GLY A 258 -32.16 -54.95 11.01
C GLY A 258 -33.25 -54.68 9.97
N VAL A 259 -33.36 -55.54 8.95
CA VAL A 259 -34.53 -55.61 8.07
C VAL A 259 -35.75 -56.05 8.87
N GLY A 260 -36.86 -55.32 8.75
CA GLY A 260 -38.15 -55.69 9.34
C GLY A 260 -39.31 -55.05 8.58
N ALA A 261 -39.76 -55.72 7.52
CA ALA A 261 -41.00 -55.42 6.82
C ALA A 261 -42.21 -55.69 7.74
N ALA A 262 -43.13 -54.73 7.85
CA ALA A 262 -44.47 -54.97 8.35
C ALA A 262 -45.48 -54.16 7.53
N SER A 263 -46.00 -54.82 6.50
CA SER A 263 -47.26 -54.49 5.85
C SER A 263 -48.40 -54.66 6.86
N GLY A 264 -49.25 -53.64 7.02
CA GLY A 264 -50.22 -53.62 8.12
C GLY A 264 -51.44 -52.73 7.92
N ARG A 265 -52.18 -53.00 6.83
CA ARG A 265 -53.66 -52.96 6.72
C ARG A 265 -54.46 -51.80 7.36
N ARG A 266 -55.17 -51.11 6.44
CA ARG A 266 -56.35 -50.25 6.64
C ARG A 266 -57.31 -50.74 7.73
N VAL A 267 -57.81 -49.80 8.55
CA VAL A 267 -59.19 -49.82 9.03
C VAL A 267 -59.85 -48.50 8.65
N ARG A 268 -60.71 -48.57 7.63
CA ARG A 268 -61.85 -47.66 7.47
C ARG A 268 -62.83 -47.94 8.61
N ARG A 269 -63.42 -46.92 9.21
CA ARG A 269 -64.89 -46.84 9.40
C ARG A 269 -65.32 -45.42 9.81
N PRO A 270 -66.60 -45.09 9.59
CA PRO A 270 -66.99 -43.85 8.94
C PRO A 270 -68.14 -43.12 9.68
N VAL A 271 -68.71 -42.11 9.02
CA VAL A 271 -70.08 -41.58 9.20
C VAL A 271 -70.43 -40.89 10.52
N GLY A 272 -70.61 -39.58 10.43
CA GLY A 272 -71.49 -38.77 11.27
C GLY A 272 -71.76 -37.45 10.55
N GLY A 273 -72.91 -37.36 9.86
CA GLY A 273 -73.27 -36.29 8.92
C GLY A 273 -73.74 -34.96 9.54
N PRO A 274 -74.17 -34.00 8.68
CA PRO A 274 -74.39 -32.56 8.95
C PRO A 274 -75.91 -32.28 9.14
N PRO A 275 -76.51 -31.09 8.88
CA PRO A 275 -76.06 -29.68 8.79
C PRO A 275 -76.92 -28.70 9.64
N MET A 276 -76.58 -27.40 9.71
CA MET A 276 -77.59 -26.33 9.61
C MET A 276 -77.00 -25.07 8.95
N ARG A 277 -77.68 -24.66 7.87
CA ARG A 277 -77.56 -23.38 7.15
C ARG A 277 -78.22 -22.25 7.96
N SER A 278 -77.79 -21.02 7.72
CA SER A 278 -78.63 -19.83 7.84
C SER A 278 -78.37 -18.92 6.63
N ALA A 279 -79.48 -18.45 6.05
CA ALA A 279 -79.66 -17.53 4.92
C ALA A 279 -79.17 -18.01 3.54
#